data_AF-A0A7Y2UQY0-F1
#
_entry.id   AF-A0A7Y2UQY0-F1
#
_cell.length_a   1.000
_cell.length_b   1.000
_cell.length_c   1.000
_cell.angle_alpha   90.00
_cell.angle_beta   90.00
_cell.angle_gamma   90.00
#
_symmetry.space_group_name_H-M   'P 1'
#
loop_
_entity.id
_entity.type
_entity.pdbx_description
1 polymer ?
#
loop_
_entity_poly.entity_id
_entity_poly.type
_entity_poly.pdbx_seq_one_letter_code
_entity_poly.pdbx_strand_id
1 'polypeptide(L)'
;AHGTVTRHYRQHQKGEETSTNSIASIFAWTGGLKHRGKLDGNDALSNFAEKLEKVVVDTVESGHMTKDLALLVGPDQRWLTTMGFLEKVDENLNKALAG
;
A
#
# COMPACT_ATOMS: atom_id res chain seq x y z
N ALA A 1 -2.95 10.14 7.77
CA ALA A 1 -3.05 9.44 9.07
C ALA A 1 -4.51 9.02 9.30
N HIS A 2 -4.75 7.86 9.92
CA HIS A 2 -6.11 7.37 10.25
C HIS A 2 -6.11 6.62 11.59
N GLY A 3 -7.29 6.43 12.19
CA GLY A 3 -7.48 5.61 13.40
C GLY A 3 -7.48 4.11 13.09
N THR A 4 -7.92 3.28 14.04
CA THR A 4 -7.87 1.80 13.96
C THR A 4 -8.89 1.14 13.02
N VAL A 5 -9.73 1.93 12.35
CA VAL A 5 -10.74 1.43 11.38
C VAL A 5 -11.64 0.33 11.97
N THR A 6 -12.13 0.54 13.19
CA THR A 6 -12.85 -0.45 14.02
C THR A 6 -13.99 -1.17 13.28
N ARG A 7 -14.72 -0.49 12.40
CA ARG A 7 -15.80 -1.12 11.61
C ARG A 7 -15.28 -2.23 10.71
N HIS A 8 -14.22 -1.98 9.94
CA HIS A 8 -13.62 -3.00 9.08
C HIS A 8 -12.96 -4.11 9.92
N TYR A 9 -12.39 -3.76 11.09
CA TYR A 9 -11.87 -4.79 11.99
C TYR A 9 -12.97 -5.77 12.45
N ARG A 10 -14.17 -5.29 12.80
CA ARG A 10 -15.30 -6.17 13.15
C ARG A 10 -15.78 -7.04 11.98
N GLN A 11 -15.71 -6.54 10.74
CA GLN A 11 -16.01 -7.32 9.54
C GLN A 11 -14.97 -8.42 9.34
N HIS A 12 -13.69 -8.08 9.45
CA HIS A 12 -12.60 -9.05 9.39
C HIS A 12 -12.74 -10.15 10.46
N GLN A 13 -13.13 -9.81 11.69
CA GLN A 13 -13.39 -10.81 12.74
C GLN A 13 -14.50 -11.82 12.39
N LYS A 14 -15.41 -11.46 11.47
CA LYS A 14 -16.47 -12.35 10.96
C LYS A 14 -16.03 -13.14 9.72
N GLY A 15 -14.79 -12.97 9.25
CA GLY A 15 -14.28 -13.57 8.02
C GLY A 15 -14.70 -12.83 6.75
N GLU A 16 -15.25 -11.62 6.87
CA GLU A 16 -15.63 -10.80 5.71
C GLU A 16 -14.39 -10.12 5.11
N GLU A 17 -14.37 -10.00 3.78
CA GLU A 17 -13.36 -9.18 3.11
C GLU A 17 -13.58 -7.70 3.42
N THR A 18 -12.47 -6.95 3.51
CA THR A 18 -12.48 -5.51 3.80
C THR A 18 -11.74 -4.75 2.70
N SER A 19 -11.91 -3.44 2.65
CA SER A 19 -11.27 -2.55 1.67
C SER A 19 -10.58 -1.36 2.36
N THR A 20 -9.93 -1.61 3.50
CA THR A 20 -9.15 -0.60 4.21
C THR A 20 -7.93 -0.23 3.37
N ASN A 21 -7.73 1.06 3.15
CA ASN A 21 -6.55 1.57 2.47
C ASN A 21 -5.30 1.40 3.34
N SER A 22 -4.33 0.62 2.86
CA SER A 22 -3.07 0.33 3.56
C SER A 22 -1.92 1.29 3.20
N ILE A 23 -2.12 2.23 2.26
CA ILE A 23 -1.06 3.11 1.74
C ILE A 23 -0.43 3.94 2.87
N ALA A 24 -1.24 4.52 3.75
CA ALA A 24 -0.71 5.32 4.85
C ALA A 24 0.19 4.49 5.80
N SER A 25 -0.16 3.23 6.06
CA SER A 25 0.65 2.32 6.87
C SER A 25 1.93 1.90 6.15
N ILE A 26 1.88 1.65 4.84
CA ILE A 26 3.08 1.37 4.02
C ILE A 26 4.03 2.58 4.07
N PHE A 27 3.51 3.79 3.85
CA PHE A 27 4.31 5.02 3.88
C PHE A 27 4.91 5.33 5.26
N ALA A 28 4.23 4.93 6.34
CA ALA A 28 4.81 5.01 7.68
C ALA A 28 6.05 4.09 7.81
N TRP A 29 5.98 2.87 7.27
CA TRP A 29 7.13 1.95 7.24
C TRP A 29 8.26 2.48 6.37
N THR A 30 7.99 2.85 5.11
CA THR A 30 9.02 3.35 4.19
C THR A 30 9.67 4.64 4.71
N GLY A 31 8.90 5.53 5.36
CA GLY A 31 9.44 6.69 6.06
C GLY A 31 10.44 6.31 7.17
N GLY A 32 10.09 5.32 8.00
CA GLY A 32 10.97 4.77 9.02
C GLY A 32 12.23 4.11 8.44
N LEU A 33 12.08 3.32 7.38
CA LEU A 33 13.20 2.64 6.70
C LEU A 33 14.15 3.65 6.04
N LYS A 34 13.64 4.68 5.36
CA LYS A 34 14.47 5.77 4.81
C LYS A 34 15.24 6.50 5.89
N HIS A 35 14.61 6.78 7.02
CA HIS A 35 15.29 7.44 8.13
C HIS A 35 16.42 6.58 8.70
N ARG A 36 16.16 5.27 8.90
CA ARG A 36 17.18 4.31 9.33
C ARG A 36 18.32 4.19 8.32
N GLY A 37 17.99 4.07 7.04
CA GLY A 37 18.95 4.01 5.93
C GLY A 37 19.89 5.21 5.93
N LYS A 38 19.34 6.43 6.10
CA LYS A 38 20.14 7.66 6.22
C LYS A 38 21.09 7.63 7.42
N LEU A 39 20.62 7.20 8.59
CA LEU A 39 21.44 7.17 9.80
C LEU A 39 22.57 6.14 9.72
N ASP A 40 22.36 5.04 8.98
CA ASP A 40 23.34 3.96 8.82
C ASP A 40 24.26 4.15 7.59
N GLY A 41 24.00 5.14 6.74
CA GLY A 41 24.63 5.21 5.41
C GLY A 41 24.29 4.02 4.52
N ASN A 42 23.11 3.42 4.70
CA ASN A 42 22.64 2.26 3.98
C ASN A 42 21.74 2.67 2.81
N ASP A 43 22.37 2.96 1.68
CA ASP A 43 21.68 3.37 0.45
C ASP A 43 20.77 2.26 -0.10
N ALA A 44 21.12 0.99 0.08
CA ALA A 44 20.28 -0.13 -0.35
C ALA A 44 18.91 -0.12 0.35
N LEU A 45 18.90 0.18 1.66
CA LEU A 45 17.65 0.30 2.42
C LEU A 45 16.81 1.51 1.97
N SER A 46 17.46 2.66 1.76
CA SER A 46 16.78 3.86 1.26
C SER A 46 16.17 3.62 -0.12
N ASN A 47 16.94 3.02 -1.04
CA ASN A 47 16.50 2.69 -2.39
C ASN A 47 15.33 1.70 -2.40
N PHE A 48 15.35 0.69 -1.52
CA PHE A 48 14.23 -0.24 -1.36
C PHE A 48 12.96 0.50 -0.95
N ALA A 49 13.04 1.38 0.06
CA ALA A 49 11.90 2.12 0.56
C ALA A 49 11.32 3.09 -0.49
N GLU A 50 12.18 3.79 -1.24
CA GLU A 50 11.76 4.66 -2.36
C GLU A 50 11.10 3.85 -3.49
N LYS A 51 11.67 2.68 -3.83
CA LYS A 51 11.09 1.79 -4.85
C LYS A 51 9.72 1.27 -4.43
N LEU A 52 9.53 0.91 -3.15
CA LEU A 52 8.23 0.52 -2.63
C LEU A 52 7.20 1.66 -2.70
N GLU A 53 7.56 2.89 -2.31
CA GLU A 53 6.68 4.05 -2.45
C GLU A 53 6.27 4.29 -3.90
N LYS A 54 7.23 4.22 -4.83
CA LYS A 54 6.97 4.34 -6.26
C LYS A 54 6.01 3.25 -6.76
N VAL A 55 6.25 2.00 -6.39
CA VAL A 55 5.39 0.86 -6.79
C VAL A 55 3.96 1.06 -6.29
N VAL A 56 3.76 1.56 -5.07
CA VAL A 56 2.41 1.84 -4.54
C VAL A 56 1.70 2.90 -5.40
N VAL A 57 2.39 3.99 -5.75
CA VAL A 57 1.83 5.05 -6.63
C VAL A 57 1.51 4.48 -8.00
N ASP A 58 2.48 3.83 -8.65
CA ASP A 58 2.31 3.24 -9.99
C ASP A 58 1.15 2.20 -9.99
N THR A 59 0.96 1.47 -8.89
CA THR A 59 -0.16 0.52 -8.73
C THR A 59 -1.52 1.23 -8.74
N VAL A 60 -1.67 2.33 -8.00
CA VAL A 60 -2.91 3.12 -7.99
C VAL A 60 -3.15 3.77 -9.36
N GLU A 61 -2.13 4.36 -9.97
CA GLU A 61 -2.23 5.01 -11.29
C GLU A 61 -2.60 4.01 -12.41
N SER A 62 -2.20 2.74 -12.25
CA SER A 62 -2.63 1.66 -13.16
C SER A 62 -4.08 1.18 -12.94
N GLY A 63 -4.83 1.82 -12.05
CA GLY A 63 -6.24 1.52 -11.77
C GLY A 63 -6.47 0.49 -10.66
N HIS A 64 -5.41 0.01 -9.99
CA HIS A 64 -5.51 -0.96 -8.90
C HIS A 64 -5.49 -0.22 -7.55
N MET A 65 -6.66 -0.01 -6.94
CA MET A 65 -6.79 0.79 -5.73
C MET A 65 -7.88 0.24 -4.79
N THR A 66 -7.86 0.64 -3.53
CA THR A 66 -8.92 0.30 -2.57
C THR A 66 -10.17 1.15 -2.78
N LYS A 67 -11.29 0.69 -2.21
CA LYS A 67 -12.63 1.26 -2.43
C LYS A 67 -12.72 2.75 -2.16
N ASP A 68 -12.06 3.24 -1.13
CA ASP A 68 -12.04 4.66 -0.75
C ASP A 68 -11.49 5.55 -1.87
N LEU A 69 -10.42 5.13 -2.55
CA LEU A 69 -9.85 5.86 -3.69
C LEU A 69 -10.71 5.73 -4.94
N ALA A 70 -11.21 4.52 -5.23
CA ALA A 70 -12.06 4.29 -6.40
C ALA A 70 -13.32 5.17 -6.40
N LEU A 71 -13.92 5.37 -5.23
CA LEU A 71 -15.08 6.26 -5.06
C LEU A 71 -14.78 7.73 -5.39
N LEU A 72 -13.51 8.17 -5.34
CA LEU A 72 -13.09 9.51 -5.74
C LEU A 72 -12.89 9.63 -7.26
N VAL A 73 -12.61 8.52 -7.95
CA VAL A 73 -12.41 8.48 -9.41
C VAL A 73 -13.74 8.49 -10.15
N GLY A 74 -14.69 7.64 -9.73
CA GLY A 74 -16.01 7.57 -10.36
C GLY A 74 -16.77 6.28 -10.02
N PRO A 75 -18.07 6.22 -10.34
CA PRO A 75 -18.94 5.10 -9.97
C PRO A 75 -18.55 3.76 -10.63
N ASP A 76 -17.91 3.81 -11.79
CA ASP A 76 -17.52 2.61 -12.57
C ASP A 76 -16.10 2.12 -12.26
N GLN A 77 -15.35 2.83 -11.42
CA GLN A 77 -13.98 2.46 -11.07
C GLN A 77 -13.99 1.19 -10.19
N ARG A 78 -13.34 0.13 -10.69
CA ARG A 78 -13.14 -1.10 -9.92
C ARG A 78 -12.13 -0.88 -8.80
N TRP A 79 -12.26 -1.69 -7.74
CA TRP A 79 -11.40 -1.63 -6.57
C TRP A 79 -11.04 -3.03 -6.06
N LEU A 80 -9.99 -3.09 -5.25
CA LEU A 80 -9.47 -4.29 -4.61
C LEU A 80 -9.75 -4.30 -3.11
N THR A 81 -9.88 -5.49 -2.54
CA THR A 81 -9.88 -5.67 -1.09
C THR A 81 -8.53 -5.24 -0.50
N THR A 82 -8.47 -5.06 0.82
CA THR A 82 -7.22 -4.74 1.53
C THR A 82 -6.11 -5.71 1.17
N MET A 83 -6.42 -7.02 1.16
CA MET A 83 -5.45 -8.07 0.83
C MET A 83 -5.12 -8.07 -0.67
N GLY A 84 -6.13 -7.94 -1.54
CA GLY A 84 -5.89 -7.89 -2.98
C GLY A 84 -5.01 -6.71 -3.40
N PHE A 85 -5.14 -5.56 -2.74
CA PHE A 85 -4.24 -4.42 -2.98
C PHE A 85 -2.82 -4.70 -2.50
N LEU A 86 -2.64 -5.31 -1.33
CA LEU A 86 -1.31 -5.70 -0.82
C LEU A 86 -0.64 -6.74 -1.72
N GLU A 87 -1.37 -7.76 -2.16
CA GLU A 87 -0.88 -8.77 -3.11
C GLU A 87 -0.47 -8.12 -4.43
N LYS A 88 -1.24 -7.15 -4.92
CA LYS A 88 -0.90 -6.43 -6.15
C LYS A 88 0.37 -5.60 -6.03
N VAL A 89 0.53 -4.91 -4.89
CA VAL A 89 1.75 -4.15 -4.57
C VAL A 89 2.96 -5.10 -4.47
N ASP A 90 2.82 -6.26 -3.82
CA ASP A 90 3.88 -7.26 -3.73
C ASP A 90 4.29 -7.83 -5.10
N GLU A 91 3.31 -8.18 -5.94
CA GLU A 91 3.56 -8.62 -7.32
C GLU A 91 4.39 -7.59 -8.10
N ASN A 92 3.99 -6.31 -8.02
CA ASN A 92 4.67 -5.22 -8.71
C ASN A 92 6.05 -4.90 -8.11
N LEU A 93 6.21 -5.02 -6.80
CA LEU A 93 7.48 -4.82 -6.12
C LEU A 93 8.49 -5.90 -6.52
N ASN A 94 8.08 -7.16 -6.53
CA ASN A 94 8.92 -8.28 -6.94
C ASN A 94 9.43 -8.09 -8.38
N LYS A 95 8.56 -7.62 -9.31
CA LYS A 95 8.98 -7.26 -10.67
C LYS A 95 9.99 -6.11 -10.69
N ALA A 96 9.78 -5.08 -9.88
CA ALA A 96 10.65 -3.92 -9.80
C ALA A 96 12.01 -4.21 -9.14
N LEU A 97 12.11 -5.26 -8.31
CA LEU A 97 13.35 -5.70 -7.66
C LEU A 97 14.16 -6.71 -8.49
N ALA A 98 13.51 -7.42 -9.42
CA ALA A 98 14.18 -8.38 -10.30
C ALA A 98 15.01 -7.73 -11.43
N GLY A 99 14.82 -6.44 -11.67
CA GLY A 99 15.63 -5.62 -12.59
C GLY A 99 16.63 -4.75 -11.86
#